data_AF-A0A7Z9DWQ7-F1
#
_entry.id   AF-A0A7Z9DWQ7-F1
#
_cell.length_a   1.000
_cell.length_b   1.000
_cell.length_c   1.000
_cell.angle_alpha   90.00
_cell.angle_beta   90.00
_cell.angle_gamma   90.00
#
_symmetry.space_group_name_H-M   'P 1'
#
loop_
_entity.id
_entity.type
_entity.pdbx_description
1 polymer ?
#
loop_
_entity_poly.entity_id
_entity_poly.type
_entity_poly.pdbx_seq_one_letter_code
_entity_poly.pdbx_strand_id
1 'polypeptide(L)' 'MMAYRPIPLEELFGQIMFSSVVTRSDRQHLRSAILADRLTEDEKAIINRLLYNVRRGWVKLVDI' A
#
# COMPACT_ATOMS: atom_id res chain seq x y z
N MET A 1 18.94 4.27 12.32
CA MET A 1 17.84 3.29 12.50
C MET A 1 16.55 4.06 12.73
N MET A 2 15.74 4.30 11.69
CA MET A 2 14.43 4.94 11.84
C MET A 2 13.43 3.86 12.27
N ALA A 3 12.78 4.06 13.42
CA ALA A 3 11.72 3.18 13.87
C ALA A 3 10.58 3.20 12.85
N TYR A 4 10.39 2.08 12.14
CA TYR A 4 9.26 1.89 11.25
C TYR A 4 7.98 1.92 12.10
N ARG A 5 7.23 3.02 12.01
CA ARG A 5 5.86 3.06 12.53
C ARG A 5 4.94 2.57 11.42
N PRO A 6 4.24 1.44 11.62
CA PRO A 6 3.19 1.06 10.68
C PRO A 6 2.06 2.10 10.79
N ILE A 7 1.93 2.93 9.75
CA ILE A 7 0.71 3.74 9.54
C ILE A 7 -0.46 2.82 9.15
N PRO A 8 -1.72 3.22 9.38
CA PRO A 8 -2.87 2.45 8.88
C PRO A 8 -2.87 2.31 7.35
N LEU A 9 -3.51 1.25 6.84
CA LEU A 9 -3.57 0.99 5.39
C LEU A 9 -4.33 2.09 4.63
N GLU A 10 -5.30 2.75 5.28
CA GLU A 10 -6.04 3.89 4.77
C GLU A 10 -5.12 5.08 4.50
N GLU A 11 -4.21 5.35 5.45
CA GLU A 11 -3.25 6.44 5.33
C GLU A 11 -2.21 6.13 4.25
N LEU A 12 -1.67 4.91 4.25
CA LEU A 12 -0.77 4.45 3.20
C LEU A 12 -1.41 4.57 1.81
N PHE A 13 -2.66 4.13 1.68
CA PHE A 13 -3.42 4.27 0.45
C PHE A 13 -3.59 5.72 0.04
N GLY A 14 -3.94 6.61 0.97
CA GLY A 14 -4.04 8.06 0.70
C GLY A 14 -2.73 8.64 0.16
N GLN A 15 -1.59 8.27 0.77
CA GLN A 15 -0.26 8.71 0.34
C GLN A 15 0.08 8.19 -1.07
N ILE A 16 -0.18 6.91 -1.37
CA ILE A 16 0.04 6.33 -2.69
C ILE A 16 -0.84 6.97 -3.75
N MET A 17 -2.11 7.22 -3.45
CA MET A 17 -3.03 7.85 -4.40
C MET A 17 -2.67 9.30 -4.67
N PHE A 18 -2.17 10.03 -3.66
CA PHE A 18 -1.68 11.39 -3.83
C PHE A 18 -0.41 11.44 -4.68
N SER A 19 0.56 10.55 -4.44
CA SER A 19 1.83 10.50 -5.16
C SER A 19 1.75 9.81 -6.52
N SER A 20 0.70 9.01 -6.74
CA SER A 20 0.53 8.09 -7.88
C SER A 20 1.68 7.08 -8.04
N VAL A 21 2.43 6.81 -6.98
CA VAL A 21 3.53 5.84 -6.98
C VAL A 21 3.50 4.94 -5.75
N VAL A 22 3.96 3.69 -5.93
CA VAL A 22 4.24 2.75 -4.84
C VAL A 22 5.74 2.54 -4.75
N THR A 23 6.33 3.03 -3.67
CA THR A 23 7.76 2.90 -3.36
C THR A 23 8.12 1.50 -2.87
N ARG A 24 9.42 1.24 -2.66
CA ARG A 24 9.85 -0.03 -2.05
C ARG A 24 9.34 -0.19 -0.63
N SER A 25 9.32 0.90 0.14
CA SER A 25 8.82 0.90 1.53
C SER A 25 7.33 0.57 1.57
N ASP A 26 6.53 1.15 0.68
CA ASP A 26 5.08 0.87 0.60
C ASP A 26 4.82 -0.61 0.30
N ARG A 27 5.59 -1.21 -0.62
CA ARG A 27 5.47 -2.64 -0.92
C ARG A 27 5.83 -3.52 0.28
N GLN A 28 6.83 -3.14 1.07
CA GLN A 28 7.18 -3.85 2.30
C GLN A 28 6.06 -3.76 3.34
N HIS A 29 5.44 -2.58 3.46
CA HIS A 29 4.28 -2.40 4.32
C HIS A 29 3.11 -3.29 3.89
N LEU A 30 2.70 -3.18 2.63
CA LEU A 30 1.60 -3.96 2.06
C LEU A 30 1.85 -5.46 2.19
N ARG A 31 3.07 -5.91 1.92
CA ARG A 31 3.46 -7.32 2.07
C ARG A 31 3.31 -7.77 3.52
N SER A 32 3.75 -6.96 4.48
CA SER A 32 3.67 -7.30 5.90
C SER A 32 2.21 -7.38 6.36
N ALA A 33 1.35 -6.47 5.88
CA ALA A 33 -0.08 -6.48 6.18
C ALA A 33 -0.80 -7.70 5.57
N ILE A 34 -0.51 -8.04 4.30
CA ILE A 34 -1.09 -9.20 3.62
C ILE A 34 -0.67 -10.51 4.30
N LEU A 35 0.60 -10.65 4.68
CA LEU A 35 1.12 -11.87 5.31
C LEU A 35 0.67 -12.05 6.76
N ALA A 36 0.14 -11.01 7.42
CA ALA A 36 -0.35 -11.09 8.78
C ALA A 36 -1.72 -11.79 8.89
N ASP A 37 -2.39 -12.07 7.75
CA ASP A 37 -3.68 -12.78 7.63
C ASP A 37 -4.79 -12.31 8.58
N ARG A 38 -4.78 -11.01 8.90
CA ARG A 38 -5.70 -10.37 9.85
C ARG A 38 -6.39 -9.14 9.28
N LEU A 39 -6.45 -9.06 7.95
CA LEU A 39 -7.07 -7.94 7.25
C LEU A 39 -8.59 -7.98 7.40
N THR A 40 -9.15 -6.85 7.79
CA THR A 40 -10.59 -6.58 7.73
C THR A 40 -11.07 -6.50 6.28
N GLU A 41 -12.38 -6.53 6.06
CA GLU A 41 -12.96 -6.38 4.71
C GLU A 41 -12.66 -5.00 4.10
N ASP A 42 -12.62 -3.96 4.92
CA ASP A 42 -12.27 -2.60 4.47
C ASP A 42 -10.81 -2.54 3.99
N GLU A 43 -9.89 -3.13 4.76
CA GLU A 43 -8.48 -3.21 4.37
C GLU A 43 -8.26 -4.05 3.09
N LYS A 44 -9.02 -5.15 2.93
CA LYS A 44 -9.02 -5.93 1.67
C LYS A 44 -9.52 -5.08 0.50
N ALA A 45 -10.57 -4.28 0.69
CA ALA A 45 -11.08 -3.39 -0.34
C ALA A 45 -10.04 -2.34 -0.76
N ILE A 46 -9.31 -1.79 0.21
CA ILE A 46 -8.19 -0.86 -0.03
C ILE A 46 -7.11 -1.51 -0.89
N ILE A 47 -6.66 -2.72 -0.52
CA ILE A 47 -5.64 -3.46 -1.28
C ILE A 47 -6.12 -3.75 -2.70
N ASN A 48 -7.35 -4.22 -2.86
CA ASN A 48 -7.92 -4.51 -4.18
C ASN A 48 -7.99 -3.26 -5.07
N ARG A 49 -8.39 -2.12 -4.50
CA ARG A 49 -8.42 -0.83 -5.21
C ARG A 49 -7.03 -0.38 -5.63
N LEU A 50 -6.04 -0.55 -4.75
CA LEU A 50 -4.65 -0.26 -5.08
C LEU A 50 -4.14 -1.12 -6.23
N LEU A 51 -4.33 -2.43 -6.17
CA LEU A 51 -3.94 -3.36 -7.24
C LEU A 51 -4.62 -3.04 -8.57
N TYR A 52 -5.90 -2.64 -8.52
CA TYR A 52 -6.63 -2.17 -9.69
C TYR A 52 -5.97 -0.92 -10.31
N ASN A 53 -5.64 0.08 -9.49
CA ASN A 53 -4.99 1.32 -9.98
C ASN A 53 -3.60 1.05 -10.58
N VAL A 54 -2.83 0.12 -10.00
CA VAL A 54 -1.55 -0.33 -10.57
C VAL A 54 -1.77 -1.04 -11.91
N ARG A 55 -2.74 -1.96 -11.99
CA ARG A 55 -3.08 -2.67 -13.24
C ARG A 55 -3.52 -1.72 -14.35
N ARG A 56 -4.22 -0.64 -14.02
CA ARG A 56 -4.65 0.40 -14.98
C ARG A 56 -3.53 1.37 -15.38
N GLY A 57 -2.36 1.28 -14.74
CA GLY A 57 -1.23 2.19 -14.96
C GLY A 57 -1.43 3.59 -14.36
N TRP A 58 -2.45 3.78 -13.52
CA TRP A 58 -2.69 5.05 -12.81
C TRP A 58 -1.72 5.23 -11.65
N VAL A 59 -1.30 4.12 -11.04
CA VAL A 59 -0.27 4.10 -10.01
C VAL A 59 0.93 3.31 -10.53
N LYS A 60 2.13 3.87 -10.42
CA LYS A 60 3.36 3.24 -10.91
C LYS A 60 4.18 2.64 -9.77
N LEU A 61 4.79 1.49 -10.01
CA LEU A 61 5.80 0.97 -9.09
C LEU A 61 7.13 1.69 -9.34
N VAL A 62 7.77 2.15 -8.26
CA VAL A 62 9.09 2.79 -8.34
C VAL A 62 10.05 2.11 -7.36
N ASP A 63 11.33 2.03 -7.73
CA ASP A 63 12.39 1.43 -6.92
C ASP A 63 13.21 2.51 -6.21
N ILE A 64 12.49 3.38 -5.50
CA ILE A 64 13.01 4.46 -4.66
C ILE A 64 12.71 4.10 -3.20
#